data_AF-A0A1A8U474-F1
#
_entry.id   AF-A0A1A8U474-F1
#
_cell.length_a   1.000
_cell.length_b   1.000
_cell.length_c   1.000
_cell.angle_alpha   90.00
_cell.angle_beta   90.00
_cell.angle_gamma   90.00
#
_symmetry.space_group_name_H-M   'P 1'
#
loop_
_entity.id
_entity.type
_entity.pdbx_description
1 polymer ?
#
loop_
_entity_poly.entity_id
_entity_poly.type
_entity_poly.pdbx_seq_one_letter_code
_entity_poly.pdbx_strand_id
1 'polypeptide(L)'
;MLLMREVDPSGIENRLRRRFARRTYHSLGPNEVWHVDGYDKPKPFGIGISGCIDGFSRKIMWLTCGKSNKDPNVIAQNYINCVAEFGVFPSRLRTD
;
A
#
# COMPACT_ATOMS: atom_id res chain seq x y z
N MET A 1 -16.41 23.98 -0.41
CA MET A 1 -17.52 23.10 -0.87
C MET A 1 -18.90 23.76 -0.84
N LEU A 2 -19.07 24.98 -0.29
CA LEU A 2 -20.38 25.65 -0.20
C LEU A 2 -20.96 26.02 -1.57
N LEU A 3 -20.18 26.66 -2.44
CA LEU A 3 -20.63 27.07 -3.78
C LEU A 3 -21.20 25.91 -4.62
N MET A 4 -20.58 24.73 -4.52
CA MET A 4 -20.99 23.57 -5.31
C MET A 4 -22.28 22.91 -4.78
N ARG A 5 -22.66 23.18 -3.52
CA ARG A 5 -23.98 22.77 -2.98
C ARG A 5 -25.10 23.63 -3.53
N GLU A 6 -24.82 24.87 -3.90
CA GLU A 6 -25.79 25.78 -4.51
C GLU A 6 -25.91 25.54 -6.02
N VAL A 7 -24.78 25.31 -6.70
CA VAL A 7 -24.73 25.14 -8.16
C VAL A 7 -25.20 23.74 -8.61
N ASP A 8 -24.89 22.68 -7.86
CA ASP A 8 -25.27 21.30 -8.20
C ASP A 8 -25.60 20.45 -6.96
N PRO A 9 -26.74 20.73 -6.31
CA PRO A 9 -27.14 20.01 -5.11
C PRO A 9 -27.37 18.51 -5.38
N SER A 10 -27.93 18.16 -6.54
CA SER A 10 -28.23 16.77 -6.90
C SER A 10 -26.96 15.96 -7.21
N GLY A 11 -25.97 16.55 -7.88
CA GLY A 11 -24.67 15.91 -8.11
C GLY A 11 -23.87 15.71 -6.83
N ILE A 12 -23.96 16.64 -5.87
CA ILE A 12 -23.39 16.44 -4.53
C ILE A 12 -24.11 15.31 -3.78
N GLU A 13 -25.44 15.29 -3.79
CA GLU A 13 -26.21 14.22 -3.14
C GLU A 13 -25.85 12.85 -3.70
N ASN A 14 -25.77 12.73 -5.03
CA ASN A 14 -25.38 11.49 -5.71
C ASN A 14 -23.94 11.06 -5.38
N ARG A 15 -23.00 12.01 -5.28
CA ARG A 15 -21.61 11.73 -4.91
C ARG A 15 -21.47 11.32 -3.44
N LEU A 16 -22.27 11.91 -2.54
CA LEU A 16 -22.30 11.55 -1.12
C LEU A 16 -22.96 10.17 -0.90
N ARG A 17 -24.03 9.84 -1.63
CA ARG A 17 -24.74 8.55 -1.53
C ARG A 17 -23.85 7.33 -1.80
N ARG A 18 -22.81 7.47 -2.62
CA ARG A 18 -21.84 6.38 -2.95
C ARG A 18 -20.47 6.59 -2.33
N ARG A 19 -20.35 7.46 -1.32
CA ARG A 19 -19.05 7.70 -0.70
C ARG A 19 -18.60 6.44 0.04
N PHE A 20 -17.53 5.83 -0.44
CA PHE A 20 -16.82 4.78 0.31
C PHE A 20 -16.41 5.37 1.67
N ALA A 21 -16.99 4.85 2.75
CA ALA A 21 -16.57 5.17 4.10
C ALA A 21 -15.16 4.60 4.30
N ARG A 22 -14.16 5.47 4.18
CA ARG A 22 -12.77 5.09 4.45
C ARG A 22 -12.69 4.67 5.92
N ARG A 23 -12.31 3.42 6.14
CA ARG A 23 -11.94 2.95 7.48
C ARG A 23 -10.79 3.81 7.98
N THR A 24 -10.87 4.27 9.22
CA THR A 24 -9.73 4.92 9.85
C THR A 24 -8.64 3.86 10.00
N TYR A 25 -7.51 4.06 9.33
CA TYR A 25 -6.37 3.17 9.48
C TYR A 25 -5.69 3.48 10.82
N HIS A 26 -5.57 2.47 11.67
CA HIS A 26 -4.91 2.57 12.96
C HIS A 26 -3.67 1.69 12.96
N SER A 27 -2.56 2.26 13.42
CA SER A 27 -1.34 1.55 13.72
C SER A 27 -0.76 2.09 15.03
N LEU A 28 -0.35 1.20 15.93
CA LEU A 28 0.18 1.45 17.26
C LEU A 28 1.59 2.05 17.26
N GLY A 29 2.33 1.92 16.15
CA GLY A 29 3.68 2.49 16.03
C GLY A 29 4.47 1.93 14.85
N PRO A 30 5.72 2.43 14.64
CA PRO A 30 6.61 1.90 13.61
C PRO A 30 6.84 0.41 13.77
N ASN A 31 6.92 -0.32 12.66
CA ASN A 31 7.10 -1.77 12.60
C ASN A 31 5.98 -2.58 13.26
N GLU A 32 4.81 -2.00 13.53
CA GLU A 32 3.67 -2.82 13.95
C GLU A 32 3.12 -3.63 12.77
N VAL A 33 2.88 -2.97 11.63
CA VAL A 33 2.40 -3.62 10.41
C VAL A 33 3.22 -3.15 9.22
N TRP A 34 3.84 -4.08 8.50
CA TRP A 34 4.40 -3.82 7.18
C TRP A 34 3.39 -4.27 6.11
N HIS A 35 3.11 -3.41 5.14
CA HIS A 35 2.19 -3.69 4.02
C HIS A 35 2.99 -3.94 2.75
N VAL A 36 2.79 -5.10 2.15
CA VAL A 36 3.40 -5.49 0.88
C VAL A 36 2.35 -5.41 -0.21
N ASP A 37 2.72 -4.81 -1.34
CA ASP A 37 1.87 -4.70 -2.53
C ASP A 37 2.68 -4.94 -3.82
N GLY A 38 1.97 -5.35 -4.87
CA GLY A 38 2.51 -5.56 -6.21
C GLY A 38 1.93 -4.57 -7.21
N TYR A 39 2.78 -3.92 -8.00
CA TYR A 39 2.34 -3.02 -9.07
C TYR A 39 2.55 -3.62 -10.46
N ASP A 40 1.42 -3.89 -11.13
CA ASP A 40 1.35 -4.66 -12.38
C ASP A 40 1.17 -3.81 -13.65
N LYS A 41 1.03 -2.47 -13.56
CA LYS A 41 0.84 -1.65 -14.77
C LYS A 41 1.98 -1.76 -15.80
N PRO A 42 3.27 -1.87 -15.42
CA PRO A 42 4.36 -2.04 -16.38
C PRO A 42 4.63 -3.51 -16.73
N LYS A 43 3.80 -4.44 -16.26
CA LYS A 43 3.93 -5.89 -16.52
C LYS A 43 3.85 -6.26 -18.01
N PRO A 44 3.10 -5.57 -18.88
CA PRO A 44 3.17 -5.79 -20.33
C PRO A 44 4.57 -5.58 -20.92
N PHE A 45 5.43 -4.81 -20.25
CA PHE A 45 6.83 -4.61 -20.61
C PHE A 45 7.79 -5.55 -19.87
N GLY A 46 7.27 -6.59 -19.18
CA GLY A 46 8.06 -7.55 -18.42
C GLY A 46 8.56 -7.02 -17.06
N ILE A 47 8.00 -5.91 -16.57
CA ILE A 47 8.40 -5.28 -15.31
C ILE A 47 7.29 -5.45 -14.28
N GLY A 48 7.49 -6.34 -13.33
CA GLY A 48 6.71 -6.42 -12.09
C GLY A 48 7.41 -5.64 -10.99
N ILE A 49 6.68 -4.80 -10.26
CA ILE A 49 7.21 -4.08 -9.11
C ILE A 49 6.62 -4.68 -7.84
N SER A 50 7.46 -4.89 -6.83
CA SER A 50 7.07 -5.22 -5.46
C SER A 50 7.49 -4.08 -4.54
N GLY A 51 6.56 -3.59 -3.73
CA GLY A 51 6.82 -2.59 -2.71
C GLY A 51 6.38 -3.06 -1.35
N CYS A 52 7.06 -2.59 -0.31
CA CYS A 52 6.60 -2.71 1.06
C CYS A 52 6.81 -1.42 1.81
N ILE A 53 5.85 -1.07 2.66
CA ILE A 53 5.91 0.11 3.52
C ILE A 53 5.63 -0.25 4.97
N ASP A 54 6.25 0.49 5.88
CA ASP A 54 5.79 0.53 7.26
C ASP A 54 4.45 1.27 7.35
N GLY A 55 3.46 0.62 7.98
CA GLY A 55 2.08 1.11 8.03
C GLY A 55 1.91 2.38 8.86
N PHE A 56 2.77 2.60 9.85
CA PHE A 56 2.74 3.79 10.70
C PHE A 56 3.50 4.96 10.09
N SER A 57 4.80 4.80 9.85
CA SER A 57 5.69 5.86 9.38
C SER A 57 5.61 6.13 7.87
N ARG A 58 5.01 5.21 7.10
CA ARG A 58 5.03 5.21 5.63
C ARG A 58 6.42 5.09 5.02
N LYS A 59 7.44 4.73 5.80
CA LYS A 59 8.77 4.44 5.29
C LYS A 59 8.70 3.28 4.29
N ILE A 60 9.34 3.44 3.15
CA ILE A 60 9.52 2.37 2.17
C ILE A 60 10.55 1.39 2.76
N MET A 61 10.13 0.16 2.98
CA MET A 61 10.99 -0.92 3.44
C MET A 61 11.77 -1.46 2.26
N TRP A 62 11.07 -1.82 1.18
CA TRP A 62 11.68 -2.14 -0.11
C TRP A 62 10.84 -1.62 -1.27
N LEU A 63 11.50 -1.40 -2.39
CA LEU A 63 10.88 -1.16 -3.69
C LEU A 63 11.76 -1.81 -4.75
N THR A 64 11.37 -2.98 -5.24
CA THR A 64 12.15 -3.74 -6.20
C THR A 64 11.38 -3.95 -7.49
N CYS A 65 12.11 -3.96 -8.61
CA CYS A 65 11.58 -4.32 -9.92
C CYS A 65 12.20 -5.64 -10.38
N GLY A 66 11.44 -6.43 -11.11
CA GLY A 66 11.92 -7.70 -11.65
C GLY A 66 10.94 -8.30 -12.65
N LYS A 67 11.27 -9.50 -13.14
CA LYS A 67 10.40 -10.22 -14.09
C LYS A 67 9.10 -10.73 -13.44
N SER A 68 9.13 -10.96 -12.13
CA SER A 68 7.98 -11.43 -11.34
C SER A 68 7.88 -10.64 -10.04
N ASN A 69 6.66 -10.24 -9.71
CA ASN A 69 6.24 -9.75 -8.39
C ASN A 69 5.20 -10.68 -7.74
N LYS A 70 4.98 -11.87 -8.32
CA LYS A 70 4.03 -12.89 -7.85
C LYS A 70 4.71 -14.14 -7.32
N ASP A 71 6.02 -14.26 -7.49
CA ASP A 71 6.80 -15.37 -6.95
C ASP A 71 7.02 -15.16 -5.44
N PRO A 72 6.51 -16.04 -4.57
CA PRO A 72 6.66 -15.89 -3.13
C PRO A 72 8.12 -15.92 -2.68
N ASN A 73 9.02 -16.59 -3.41
CA ASN A 73 10.45 -16.62 -3.07
C ASN A 73 11.09 -15.23 -3.21
N VAL A 74 10.67 -14.46 -4.22
CA VAL A 74 11.14 -13.08 -4.42
C VAL A 74 10.70 -12.19 -3.26
N ILE A 75 9.44 -12.32 -2.83
CA ILE A 75 8.90 -11.55 -1.70
C ILE A 75 9.57 -11.95 -0.38
N ALA A 76 9.79 -13.25 -0.15
CA ALA A 76 10.51 -13.75 1.01
C ALA A 76 11.95 -13.23 1.06
N GLN A 77 12.64 -13.20 -0.08
CA GLN A 77 14.00 -12.66 -0.16
C GLN A 77 14.03 -11.16 0.14
N ASN A 78 13.10 -10.38 -0.40
CA ASN A 78 12.97 -8.95 -0.06
C ASN A 78 12.76 -8.72 1.44
N TYR A 79 11.90 -9.52 2.05
CA TYR A 79 11.66 -9.47 3.50
C TYR A 79 12.93 -9.77 4.30
N ILE A 80 13.63 -10.86 3.98
CA ILE A 80 14.88 -11.24 4.67
C ILE A 80 15.94 -10.15 4.51
N ASN A 81 16.09 -9.59 3.31
CA ASN A 81 17.05 -8.51 3.05
C ASN A 81 16.73 -7.26 3.88
N CYS A 82 15.47 -6.85 3.95
CA CYS A 82 15.05 -5.71 4.77
C CYS A 82 15.29 -5.92 6.25
N VAL A 83 14.98 -7.11 6.76
CA VAL A 83 15.25 -7.47 8.15
C VAL A 83 16.74 -7.42 8.44
N ALA A 84 17.58 -7.97 7.56
CA ALA A 84 19.03 -7.95 7.70
C ALA A 84 19.61 -6.53 7.63
N GLU A 85 19.09 -5.68 6.75
CA GLU A 85 19.55 -4.30 6.56
C GLU A 85 19.15 -3.39 7.74
N PHE A 86 17.89 -3.44 8.18
CA PHE A 86 17.39 -2.52 9.19
C PHE A 86 17.49 -3.07 10.62
N GLY A 87 17.77 -4.37 10.79
CA GLY A 87 17.85 -5.01 12.11
C GLY A 87 16.51 -5.02 12.87
N VAL A 88 15.39 -4.86 12.17
CA VAL A 88 14.04 -4.79 12.75
C VAL A 88 13.10 -5.73 12.02
N PHE A 89 12.08 -6.19 12.74
CA PHE A 89 11.05 -7.09 12.25
C PHE A 89 9.68 -6.46 12.49
N PRO A 90 8.72 -6.59 11.56
CA PRO A 90 7.37 -6.16 11.84
C PRO A 90 6.69 -7.10 12.83
N SER A 91 5.77 -6.58 13.64
CA SER A 91 4.87 -7.43 14.45
C SER A 91 3.91 -8.23 13.55
N ARG A 92 3.54 -7.67 12.39
CA ARG A 92 2.73 -8.33 11.37
C ARG A 92 3.14 -7.90 9.97
N LEU A 93 3.32 -8.87 9.08
CA LEU A 93 3.38 -8.64 7.65
C LEU A 93 1.98 -8.79 7.06
N ARG A 94 1.54 -7.84 6.24
CA ARG A 94 0.26 -7.89 5.53
C ARG A 94 0.50 -7.86 4.02
N THR A 95 -0.07 -8.84 3.34
CA THR A 95 -0.14 -8.94 1.88
C THR A 95 -1.62 -8.94 1.50
N ASP A 96 -2.05 -8.06 0.60
CA ASP A 96 -3.45 -8.01 0.14
C ASP A 96 -3.69 -8.90 -1.10
#